data_AF-A0A5S3TG65-F1
#
_entry.id   AF-A0A5S3TG65-F1
#
_cell.length_a   1.000
_cell.length_b   1.000
_cell.length_c   1.000
_cell.angle_alpha   90.00
_cell.angle_beta   90.00
_cell.angle_gamma   90.00
#
_symmetry.space_group_name_H-M   'P 1'
#
loop_
_entity.id
_entity.type
_entity.pdbx_description
1 polymer ?
#
loop_
_entity_poly.entity_id
_entity_poly.type
_entity_poly.pdbx_seq_one_letter_code
_entity_poly.pdbx_strand_id
1 'polypeptide(L)'
;MKYYNSTIIKTAAKASFFYISWLVALIGIPIVFFRDGLDLIEKALLFTGFLLFFWLMYLLLCISFHRFSMRNEQSRISYLAKEDIEKGKELGTYLDGW
;
A
#
# COMPACT_ATOMS: atom_id res chain seq x y z
N MET A 1 16.48 9.97 -12.96
CA MET A 1 15.45 9.67 -11.94
C MET A 1 16.12 8.94 -10.77
N LYS A 2 16.21 9.53 -9.57
CA LYS A 2 16.67 8.78 -8.38
C LYS A 2 15.97 9.21 -7.08
N TYR A 3 14.69 9.58 -7.15
CA TYR A 3 13.86 9.80 -5.95
C TYR A 3 13.40 8.49 -5.30
N TYR A 4 13.43 7.40 -6.05
CA TYR A 4 13.00 6.08 -5.64
C TYR A 4 14.09 5.07 -5.96
N ASN A 5 14.60 4.41 -4.92
CA ASN A 5 15.50 3.27 -5.02
C ASN A 5 14.70 1.97 -4.82
N SER A 6 15.25 0.83 -5.23
CA SER A 6 14.62 -0.48 -5.03
C SER A 6 14.30 -0.73 -3.55
N THR A 7 15.18 -0.30 -2.64
CA THR A 7 14.97 -0.38 -1.19
C THR A 7 13.74 0.42 -0.74
N ILE A 8 13.58 1.65 -1.23
CA ILE A 8 12.45 2.53 -0.91
C ILE A 8 11.14 1.89 -1.39
N ILE A 9 11.10 1.41 -2.65
CA ILE A 9 9.90 0.78 -3.21
C ILE A 9 9.54 -0.51 -2.48
N LYS A 10 10.53 -1.36 -2.16
CA LYS A 10 10.29 -2.60 -1.39
C LYS A 10 9.74 -2.30 0.00
N THR A 11 10.27 -1.28 0.68
CA THR A 11 9.79 -0.88 2.00
C THR A 11 8.38 -0.29 1.91
N ALA A 12 8.10 0.53 0.91
CA ALA A 12 6.77 1.09 0.65
C ALA A 12 5.73 -0.01 0.34
N ALA A 13 6.10 -0.97 -0.50
CA ALA A 13 5.28 -2.13 -0.82
C ALA A 13 4.94 -2.95 0.43
N LYS A 14 5.92 -3.19 1.32
CA LYS A 14 5.68 -3.88 2.59
C LYS A 14 4.77 -3.09 3.52
N ALA A 15 5.05 -1.79 3.72
CA ALA A 15 4.28 -0.93 4.62
C ALA A 15 2.81 -0.83 4.17
N SER A 16 2.59 -0.53 2.89
CA SER A 16 1.25 -0.48 2.28
C SER A 16 0.52 -1.82 2.34
N PHE A 17 1.25 -2.94 2.18
CA PHE A 17 0.67 -4.27 2.26
C PHE A 17 0.11 -4.57 3.65
N PHE A 18 0.85 -4.27 4.72
CA PHE A 18 0.34 -4.48 6.08
C PHE A 18 -0.90 -3.65 6.37
N TYR A 19 -0.91 -2.39 5.94
CA TYR A 19 -2.06 -1.50 6.11
C TYR A 19 -3.32 -2.06 5.42
N ILE A 20 -3.22 -2.38 4.12
CA ILE A 20 -4.33 -2.91 3.36
C ILE A 20 -4.73 -4.31 3.81
N SER A 21 -3.78 -5.15 4.20
CA SER A 21 -4.06 -6.49 4.72
C SER A 21 -4.99 -6.44 5.93
N TRP A 22 -4.79 -5.46 6.82
CA TRP A 22 -5.66 -5.30 7.98
C TRP A 22 -7.09 -4.90 7.58
N LEU A 23 -7.23 -3.93 6.67
CA LEU A 23 -8.54 -3.48 6.17
C LEU A 23 -9.28 -4.59 5.40
N VAL A 24 -8.57 -5.30 4.53
CA VAL A 24 -9.12 -6.41 3.74
C VAL A 24 -9.42 -7.61 4.62
N ALA A 25 -8.64 -7.89 5.67
CA ALA A 25 -8.99 -8.92 6.64
C ALA A 25 -10.27 -8.56 7.40
N LEU A 26 -10.39 -7.32 7.89
CA LEU A 26 -11.56 -6.86 8.65
C LEU A 26 -12.86 -6.96 7.85
N ILE A 27 -12.82 -6.60 6.57
CA ILE A 27 -14.01 -6.58 5.70
C ILE A 27 -14.19 -7.91 4.94
N GLY A 28 -13.09 -8.51 4.49
CA GLY A 28 -13.08 -9.70 3.64
C GLY A 28 -13.34 -11.00 4.40
N ILE A 29 -12.89 -11.14 5.65
CA ILE A 29 -13.15 -12.36 6.44
C ILE A 29 -14.66 -12.59 6.63
N PRO A 30 -15.47 -11.59 7.05
CA PRO A 30 -16.92 -11.75 7.13
C PRO A 30 -17.55 -12.15 5.79
N ILE A 31 -17.18 -11.48 4.69
CA ILE A 31 -17.74 -11.76 3.35
C ILE A 31 -17.45 -13.20 2.93
N VAL A 32 -16.26 -13.71 3.20
CA VAL A 32 -15.86 -15.08 2.86
C VAL A 32 -16.54 -16.10 3.77
N PHE A 33 -16.70 -15.77 5.06
CA PHE A 33 -17.30 -16.67 6.05
C PHE A 33 -18.81 -16.83 5.85
N PHE A 34 -19.54 -15.73 5.65
CA PHE A 34 -21.01 -15.73 5.52
C PHE A 34 -21.52 -16.03 4.12
N ARG A 35 -20.64 -16.15 3.12
CA ARG A 35 -21.07 -16.49 1.76
C ARG A 35 -21.23 -17.99 1.60
N ASP A 36 -22.47 -18.43 1.62
CA ASP A 36 -22.85 -19.80 1.26
C ASP A 36 -22.82 -19.97 -0.27
N GLY A 37 -22.28 -21.11 -0.73
CA GLY A 37 -22.27 -21.49 -2.15
C GLY A 37 -20.92 -21.42 -2.87
N LEU A 38 -19.82 -21.06 -2.20
CA LEU A 38 -18.46 -21.19 -2.75
C LEU A 38 -17.64 -22.20 -1.95
N ASP A 39 -16.81 -22.96 -2.66
CA ASP A 39 -15.85 -23.87 -2.03
C ASP A 39 -14.70 -23.10 -1.35
N LEU A 40 -13.99 -23.76 -0.43
CA LEU A 40 -12.88 -23.16 0.33
C LEU A 40 -11.79 -22.59 -0.59
N ILE A 41 -11.53 -23.25 -1.71
CA ILE A 41 -10.54 -22.80 -2.71
C ILE A 41 -10.99 -21.51 -3.39
N GLU A 42 -12.24 -21.43 -3.81
CA GLU A 42 -12.82 -20.25 -4.48
C GLU A 42 -12.86 -19.06 -3.53
N LYS A 43 -13.21 -19.32 -2.27
CA LYS A 43 -13.16 -18.35 -1.17
C LYS A 43 -11.75 -17.78 -0.96
N ALA A 44 -10.73 -18.65 -0.91
CA ALA A 44 -9.34 -18.23 -0.77
C ALA A 44 -8.88 -17.41 -1.98
N LEU A 45 -9.20 -17.84 -3.20
CA LEU A 45 -8.85 -17.12 -4.43
C LEU A 45 -9.49 -15.74 -4.50
N LEU A 46 -10.77 -15.60 -4.14
CA LEU A 46 -11.45 -14.31 -4.07
C LEU A 46 -10.80 -13.40 -3.03
N PHE A 47 -10.51 -13.91 -1.85
CA PHE A 47 -9.85 -13.14 -0.79
C PHE A 47 -8.47 -12.64 -1.23
N THR A 48 -7.64 -13.53 -1.77
CA THR A 48 -6.31 -13.16 -2.28
C THR A 48 -6.40 -12.20 -3.46
N GLY A 49 -7.38 -12.40 -4.37
CA GLY A 49 -7.63 -11.51 -5.50
C GLY A 49 -7.97 -10.09 -5.06
N PHE A 50 -8.92 -9.95 -4.13
CA PHE A 50 -9.25 -8.64 -3.56
C PHE A 50 -8.08 -8.02 -2.80
N LEU A 51 -7.38 -8.80 -1.99
CA LEU A 51 -6.22 -8.31 -1.24
C LEU A 51 -5.17 -7.72 -2.19
N LEU A 52 -4.78 -8.47 -3.22
CA LEU A 52 -3.80 -8.01 -4.20
C LEU A 52 -4.30 -6.81 -5.00
N PHE A 53 -5.57 -6.80 -5.40
CA PHE A 53 -6.17 -5.71 -6.15
C PHE A 53 -6.17 -4.40 -5.35
N PHE A 54 -6.73 -4.42 -4.13
CA PHE A 54 -6.79 -3.23 -3.27
C PHE A 54 -5.39 -2.77 -2.86
N TRP A 55 -4.48 -3.71 -2.59
CA TRP A 55 -3.11 -3.37 -2.25
C TRP A 55 -2.38 -2.68 -3.41
N LEU A 56 -2.47 -3.22 -4.63
CA LEU A 56 -1.86 -2.61 -5.80
C LEU A 56 -2.44 -1.22 -6.09
N MET A 57 -3.76 -1.08 -6.02
CA MET A 57 -4.42 0.22 -6.21
C MET A 57 -3.96 1.23 -5.17
N TYR A 58 -3.93 0.86 -3.89
CA TYR A 58 -3.47 1.73 -2.83
C TYR A 58 -2.00 2.15 -3.00
N LEU A 59 -1.10 1.20 -3.28
CA LEU A 59 0.31 1.50 -3.52
C LEU A 59 0.52 2.45 -4.70
N LEU A 60 -0.21 2.24 -5.81
CA LEU A 60 -0.14 3.13 -6.98
C LEU A 60 -0.64 4.53 -6.68
N LEU A 61 -1.72 4.65 -5.90
CA LEU A 61 -2.23 5.95 -5.48
C LEU A 61 -1.23 6.66 -4.56
N CYS A 62 -0.69 5.98 -3.55
CA CYS A 62 0.35 6.54 -2.68
C CYS A 62 1.55 7.06 -3.48
N ILE A 63 2.05 6.28 -4.45
CA ILE A 63 3.16 6.72 -5.32
C ILE A 63 2.76 7.93 -6.15
N SER A 64 1.55 7.95 -6.71
CA SER A 64 1.08 9.02 -7.59
C SER A 64 0.90 10.34 -6.84
N PHE A 65 0.25 10.30 -5.68
CA PHE A 65 0.04 11.47 -4.82
C PHE A 65 1.35 11.97 -4.20
N HIS A 66 2.21 11.07 -3.74
CA HIS A 66 3.55 11.45 -3.28
C HIS A 66 4.34 12.13 -4.40
N ARG A 67 4.30 11.60 -5.62
CA ARG A 67 4.97 12.21 -6.78
C ARG A 67 4.41 13.60 -7.10
N PHE A 68 3.11 13.81 -6.91
CA PHE A 68 2.50 15.12 -7.05
C PHE A 68 2.99 16.09 -5.95
N SER A 69 3.06 15.64 -4.70
CA SER A 69 3.57 16.41 -3.56
C SER A 69 5.03 16.84 -3.69
N MET A 70 5.86 16.00 -4.32
CA MET A 70 7.27 16.32 -4.61
C MET A 70 7.48 17.51 -5.57
N ARG A 71 6.40 18.07 -6.13
CA ARG A 71 6.43 19.36 -6.85
C ARG A 71 6.61 20.54 -5.91
N ASN A 72 6.21 20.42 -4.65
CA ASN A 72 6.46 21.41 -3.61
C ASN A 72 7.91 21.27 -3.12
N GLU A 73 8.64 22.40 -3.12
CA GLU A 73 10.04 22.45 -2.74
C GLU A 73 10.27 22.06 -1.27
N GLN A 74 9.39 22.48 -0.36
CA GLN A 74 9.51 22.17 1.06
C GLN A 74 9.33 20.67 1.34
N SER A 75 8.31 20.06 0.72
CA SER A 75 8.05 18.61 0.80
C SER A 75 9.22 17.81 0.22
N ARG A 76 9.81 18.29 -0.88
CA ARG A 76 10.96 17.66 -1.52
C ARG A 76 12.21 17.70 -0.64
N ILE A 77 12.51 18.84 -0.01
CA ILE A 77 13.67 18.98 0.88
C ILE A 77 13.52 18.06 2.10
N SER A 78 12.34 18.07 2.72
CA SER A 78 12.04 17.20 3.87
C SER A 78 12.18 15.71 3.51
N TYR A 79 11.63 15.28 2.38
CA TYR A 79 11.75 13.90 1.91
C TYR A 79 13.21 13.52 1.63
N LEU A 80 13.99 14.37 0.96
CA LEU A 80 15.38 14.07 0.60
C LEU A 80 16.29 13.90 1.82
N ALA A 81 15.99 14.61 2.93
CA ALA A 81 16.73 14.53 4.19
C ALA A 81 16.56 13.19 4.94
N LYS A 82 15.50 12.42 4.64
CA LYS A 82 15.19 11.15 5.32
C LYS A 82 16.06 9.98 4.83
N GLU A 83 16.16 8.93 5.65
CA GLU A 83 16.79 7.68 5.24
C GLU A 83 15.90 6.89 4.25
N ASP A 84 16.50 6.00 3.45
CA ASP A 84 15.79 5.19 2.44
C ASP A 84 14.66 4.32 3.05
N ILE A 85 14.83 3.84 4.29
CA ILE A 85 13.79 3.05 4.97
C ILE A 85 12.61 3.94 5.34
N GLU A 86 12.88 5.14 5.85
CA GLU A 86 11.87 6.09 6.28
C GLU A 86 11.10 6.67 5.09
N LYS A 87 11.82 7.03 4.02
CA LYS A 87 11.25 7.37 2.70
C LYS A 87 10.31 6.29 2.20
N GLY A 88 10.69 5.02 2.37
CA GLY A 88 9.88 3.88 1.99
C GLY A 88 8.59 3.78 2.80
N LYS A 89 8.66 3.98 4.12
CA LYS A 89 7.47 3.96 4.99
C LYS A 89 6.52 5.09 4.61
N GLU A 90 7.01 6.33 4.56
CA GLU A 90 6.22 7.51 4.17
C GLU A 90 5.57 7.33 2.80
N LEU A 91 6.31 6.82 1.81
CA LEU A 91 5.75 6.52 0.49
C LEU A 91 4.66 5.44 0.55
N GLY A 92 4.83 4.41 1.38
CA GLY A 92 3.88 3.31 1.52
C GLY A 92 2.61 3.66 2.29
N THR A 93 2.65 4.73 3.09
CA THR A 93 1.51 5.20 3.91
C THR A 93 1.12 6.64 3.59
N TYR A 94 1.49 7.14 2.40
CA TYR A 94 1.34 8.55 2.05
C TYR A 94 -0.10 9.06 2.18
N LEU A 95 -1.08 8.23 1.83
CA LEU A 95 -2.51 8.56 1.91
C LEU A 95 -3.08 8.48 3.33
N ASP A 96 -2.39 7.81 4.25
CA ASP A 96 -2.80 7.67 5.65
C ASP A 96 -2.43 8.92 6.48
N GLY A 97 -1.55 9.78 5.96
CA GLY A 97 -1.25 11.10 6.55
C GLY A 97 -0.36 11.07 7.80
N TRP A 98 0.36 9.97 8.04
CA TRP A 98 1.34 9.84 9.13
C TRP A 98 2.72 10.41 8.78
#